data_AF-A0A3N9NH92-F1
#
_entry.id   AF-A0A3N9NH92-F1
#
_cell.length_a   1.000
_cell.length_b   1.000
_cell.length_c   1.000
_cell.angle_alpha   90.00
_cell.angle_beta   90.00
_cell.angle_gamma   90.00
#
_symmetry.space_group_name_H-M   'P 1'
#
loop_
_entity.id
_entity.type
_entity.pdbx_description
1 polymer ?
#
loop_
_entity_poly.entity_id
_entity_poly.type
_entity_poly.pdbx_seq_one_letter_code
_entity_poly.pdbx_strand_id
1 'polypeptide(L)'
;MIRRIIITFQALWLILPFICQAQEADQFTPLSITEKFLYFTEKKDWILDGSPQVFQGGDLIEIERELSDIILEYEPAQGFRGIFISEKHELVLQLKLFLFPTQIQAFGFYAYDKSPSLEFYDVGFQAYLAGRRISVWYGKFVLQVESPDTLKDQHKIMREFARDFLNELPRQKQYTPILDCLPEKNCVEHSRKFSMSRWLSQDFFNNIYYADYHTPEGYSRIFIIDNGETAAADSNFWKYYHFMRENAEVYRDTLKIATDYIVVGEPLWGRTILAKKNQIIYGILDFRNIKWTEDRLQELLEGLKKRKIVKPG
;
A
#
# COMPACT_ATOMS: atom_id res chain seq x y z
N MET A 1 49.47 45.24 49.43
CA MET A 1 48.61 44.35 50.27
C MET A 1 47.17 44.79 50.03
N ILE A 2 46.24 43.82 49.95
CA ILE A 2 44.81 43.93 49.56
C ILE A 2 44.55 43.72 48.05
N ARG A 3 44.25 42.44 47.73
CA ARG A 3 43.65 41.97 46.48
C ARG A 3 42.17 42.40 46.46
N ARG A 4 41.71 43.02 45.37
CA ARG A 4 40.28 43.14 45.04
C ARG A 4 39.91 42.06 44.03
N ILE A 5 39.00 41.19 44.43
CA ILE A 5 38.35 40.18 43.61
C ILE A 5 37.28 40.91 42.78
N ILE A 6 37.44 40.92 41.46
CA ILE A 6 36.39 41.34 40.52
C ILE A 6 35.72 40.05 40.05
N ILE A 7 34.47 39.84 40.45
CA ILE A 7 33.59 38.81 39.90
C ILE A 7 32.90 39.45 38.69
N THR A 8 33.37 39.13 37.49
CA THR A 8 32.66 39.42 36.24
C THR A 8 31.67 38.29 35.95
N PHE A 9 30.39 38.63 36.01
CA PHE A 9 29.25 37.83 35.56
C PHE A 9 29.46 37.41 34.09
N GLN A 10 29.70 36.12 33.84
CA GLN A 10 29.66 35.53 32.50
C GLN A 10 28.30 34.86 32.27
N ALA A 11 27.70 35.22 31.13
CA ALA A 11 26.81 34.42 30.30
C ALA A 11 25.57 33.78 30.95
N LEU A 12 24.50 34.56 31.02
CA LEU A 12 23.14 34.05 30.81
C LEU A 12 22.68 34.57 29.44
N TRP A 13 21.80 33.83 28.76
CA TRP A 13 21.23 34.04 27.41
C TRP A 13 21.89 33.26 26.28
N LEU A 14 21.41 32.02 26.08
CA LEU A 14 20.75 31.55 24.85
C LEU A 14 20.58 30.01 24.93
N ILE A 15 19.65 29.55 25.77
CA ILE A 15 19.04 28.23 25.60
C ILE A 15 17.73 28.48 24.86
N LEU A 16 17.81 28.47 23.53
CA LEU A 16 16.63 28.33 22.68
C LEU A 16 16.03 26.95 22.97
N PRO A 17 14.77 26.84 23.45
CA PRO A 17 14.11 25.56 23.44
C PRO A 17 13.94 25.16 21.97
N PHE A 18 14.52 24.02 21.62
CA PHE A 18 14.07 23.23 20.47
C PHE A 18 12.58 23.03 20.67
N ILE A 19 11.76 23.84 20.00
CA ILE A 19 10.36 23.53 19.78
C ILE A 19 10.40 22.34 18.85
N CYS A 20 10.46 21.16 19.46
CA CYS A 20 10.08 19.93 18.83
C CYS A 20 8.64 20.18 18.37
N GLN A 21 8.45 20.39 17.07
CA GLN A 21 7.15 20.18 16.45
C GLN A 21 6.83 18.71 16.73
N ALA A 22 6.13 18.47 17.85
CA ALA A 22 5.36 17.27 18.01
C ALA A 22 4.39 17.28 16.83
N GLN A 23 4.75 16.50 15.80
CA GLN A 23 3.78 16.01 14.84
C GLN A 23 2.64 15.47 15.70
N GLU A 24 1.47 16.11 15.61
CA GLU A 24 0.25 15.59 16.21
C GLU A 24 0.17 14.13 15.80
N ALA A 25 0.45 13.24 16.76
CA ALA A 25 0.13 11.85 16.59
C ALA A 25 -1.39 11.84 16.46
N ASP A 26 -1.89 11.56 15.25
CA ASP A 26 -3.29 11.27 14.96
C ASP A 26 -3.74 10.10 15.87
N GLN A 27 -4.07 10.41 17.12
CA GLN A 27 -4.58 9.45 18.08
C GLN A 27 -6.08 9.29 17.84
N PHE A 28 -6.42 8.51 16.81
CA PHE A 28 -7.77 7.96 16.68
C PHE A 28 -7.98 6.96 17.79
N THR A 29 -8.83 7.31 18.75
CA THR A 29 -9.37 6.33 19.69
C THR A 29 -10.54 5.61 19.00
N PRO A 30 -10.73 4.30 19.25
CA PRO A 30 -11.86 3.53 18.70
C PRO A 30 -13.21 4.20 18.89
N LEU A 31 -13.40 4.86 20.04
CA LEU A 31 -14.61 5.59 20.40
C LEU A 31 -14.97 6.65 19.35
N SER A 32 -13.97 7.37 18.82
CA SER A 32 -14.20 8.42 17.83
C SER A 32 -14.75 7.90 16.49
N ILE A 33 -14.40 6.68 16.08
CA ILE A 33 -14.89 6.09 14.81
C ILE A 33 -16.29 5.50 15.00
N THR A 34 -16.54 4.81 16.11
CA THR A 34 -17.89 4.32 16.44
C THR A 34 -18.90 5.47 16.53
N GLU A 35 -18.49 6.62 17.09
CA GLU A 35 -19.28 7.85 17.08
C GLU A 35 -19.59 8.34 15.65
N LYS A 36 -18.68 8.18 14.68
CA LYS A 36 -18.96 8.53 13.28
C LYS A 36 -20.04 7.66 12.65
N PHE A 37 -20.12 6.37 12.98
CA PHE A 37 -21.21 5.51 12.50
C PHE A 37 -22.56 6.00 13.00
N LEU A 38 -22.65 6.34 14.29
CA LEU A 38 -23.88 6.88 14.88
C LEU A 38 -24.22 8.25 14.29
N TYR A 39 -23.24 9.14 14.21
CA TYR A 39 -23.43 10.47 13.63
C TYR A 39 -23.89 10.45 12.17
N PHE A 40 -23.40 9.48 11.40
CA PHE A 40 -23.82 9.30 10.01
C PHE A 40 -25.33 9.05 9.89
N THR A 41 -25.91 8.29 10.83
CA THR A 41 -27.37 8.03 10.86
C THR A 41 -28.19 9.25 11.25
N GLU A 42 -27.67 10.14 12.10
CA GLU A 42 -28.40 11.33 12.52
C GLU A 42 -28.54 12.37 11.40
N LYS A 43 -27.63 12.33 10.42
CA LYS A 43 -27.53 13.31 9.33
C LYS A 43 -28.11 12.86 8.00
N LYS A 44 -28.38 11.57 7.84
CA LYS A 44 -28.72 10.98 6.54
C LYS A 44 -29.92 10.06 6.71
N ASP A 45 -30.64 9.81 5.62
CA ASP A 45 -31.80 8.89 5.56
C ASP A 45 -31.37 7.40 5.69
N TRP A 46 -30.49 7.09 6.65
CA TRP A 46 -29.93 5.78 6.95
C TRP A 46 -30.07 5.48 8.44
N ILE A 47 -30.56 4.29 8.75
CA ILE A 47 -30.72 3.78 10.10
C ILE A 47 -29.65 2.71 10.34
N LEU A 48 -28.86 2.84 11.40
CA LEU A 48 -27.95 1.78 11.82
C LEU A 48 -28.76 0.72 12.58
N ASP A 49 -28.72 -0.51 12.08
CA ASP A 49 -29.31 -1.66 12.75
C ASP A 49 -28.36 -2.16 13.84
N GLY A 50 -28.71 -1.87 15.09
CA GLY A 50 -27.91 -2.20 16.28
C GLY A 50 -26.77 -1.22 16.54
N SER A 51 -25.69 -1.71 17.15
CA SER A 51 -24.48 -0.93 17.45
C SER A 51 -23.33 -1.35 16.53
N PRO A 52 -22.42 -0.42 16.17
CA PRO A 52 -21.25 -0.80 15.38
C PRO A 52 -20.40 -1.81 16.14
N GLN A 53 -20.01 -2.87 15.44
CA GLN A 53 -19.08 -3.86 15.97
C GLN A 53 -17.64 -3.36 15.76
N VAL A 54 -16.78 -3.56 16.75
CA VAL A 54 -15.36 -3.19 16.71
C VAL A 54 -14.53 -4.44 16.90
N PHE A 55 -13.50 -4.60 16.09
CA PHE A 55 -12.63 -5.77 16.06
C PHE A 55 -11.16 -5.34 16.15
N GLN A 56 -10.36 -6.12 16.88
CA GLN A 56 -8.91 -5.90 17.00
C GLN A 56 -8.16 -7.24 16.99
N GLY A 57 -6.97 -7.27 16.40
CA GLY A 57 -6.09 -8.43 16.44
C GLY A 57 -6.75 -9.72 15.95
N GLY A 58 -6.68 -10.79 16.74
CA GLY A 58 -7.19 -12.12 16.38
C GLY A 58 -8.69 -12.19 16.10
N ASP A 59 -9.49 -11.31 16.72
CA ASP A 59 -10.96 -11.29 16.55
C ASP A 59 -11.35 -11.00 15.10
N LEU A 60 -10.54 -10.21 14.38
CA LEU A 60 -10.75 -9.92 12.96
C LEU A 60 -10.76 -11.20 12.12
N ILE A 61 -9.88 -12.16 12.41
CA ILE A 61 -9.75 -13.39 11.63
C ILE A 61 -10.94 -14.31 11.90
N GLU A 62 -11.37 -14.40 13.17
CA GLU A 62 -12.49 -15.25 13.53
C GLU A 62 -13.80 -14.78 12.89
N ILE A 63 -13.96 -13.46 12.76
CA ILE A 63 -15.19 -12.81 12.28
C ILE A 63 -15.19 -12.66 10.76
N GLU A 64 -14.05 -12.33 10.17
CA GLU A 64 -13.87 -12.17 8.73
C GLU A 64 -13.06 -13.35 8.16
N ARG A 65 -13.55 -14.58 8.39
CA ARG A 65 -12.85 -15.82 7.97
C ARG A 65 -12.48 -15.84 6.49
N GLU A 66 -13.32 -15.25 5.65
CA GLU A 66 -13.09 -15.14 4.20
C GLU A 66 -11.90 -14.22 3.86
N LEU A 67 -11.48 -13.38 4.80
CA LEU A 67 -10.37 -12.45 4.69
C LEU A 67 -9.18 -12.87 5.58
N SER A 68 -9.12 -14.11 6.07
CA SER A 68 -8.08 -14.54 7.03
C SER A 68 -6.66 -14.27 6.50
N ASP A 69 -6.38 -14.67 5.26
CA ASP A 69 -5.04 -14.61 4.70
C ASP A 69 -4.59 -13.16 4.48
N ILE A 70 -5.51 -12.33 3.99
CA ILE A 70 -5.23 -10.90 3.75
C ILE A 70 -5.17 -10.10 5.07
N ILE A 71 -5.94 -10.46 6.09
CA ILE A 71 -5.84 -9.86 7.43
C ILE A 71 -4.51 -10.23 8.09
N LEU A 72 -4.08 -11.48 7.95
CA LEU A 72 -2.78 -11.94 8.42
C LEU A 72 -1.62 -11.25 7.69
N GLU A 73 -1.75 -11.02 6.37
CA GLU A 73 -0.69 -10.36 5.60
C GLU A 73 -0.55 -8.86 5.92
N TYR A 74 -1.67 -8.12 6.02
CA TYR A 74 -1.62 -6.65 6.11
C TYR A 74 -1.88 -6.10 7.52
N GLU A 75 -2.27 -6.96 8.46
CA GLU A 75 -2.41 -6.66 9.90
C GLU A 75 -3.15 -5.33 10.17
N PRO A 76 -4.44 -5.19 9.80
CA PRO A 76 -5.21 -4.02 10.16
C PRO A 76 -5.19 -3.82 11.67
N ALA A 77 -4.95 -2.58 12.10
CA ALA A 77 -4.92 -2.24 13.52
C ALA A 77 -6.30 -2.43 14.15
N GLN A 78 -7.36 -2.08 13.40
CA GLN A 78 -8.76 -2.13 13.85
C GLN A 78 -9.70 -2.38 12.68
N GLY A 79 -10.81 -3.07 12.95
CA GLY A 79 -11.95 -3.20 12.04
C GLY A 79 -13.24 -2.70 12.69
N PHE A 80 -14.15 -2.19 11.88
CA PHE A 80 -15.48 -1.75 12.28
C PHE A 80 -16.51 -2.32 11.32
N ARG A 81 -17.67 -2.75 11.83
CA ARG A 81 -18.78 -3.22 11.00
C ARG A 81 -20.10 -2.62 11.47
N GLY A 82 -20.93 -2.22 10.51
CA GLY A 82 -22.29 -1.73 10.75
C GLY A 82 -23.23 -2.15 9.63
N ILE A 83 -24.50 -2.35 9.98
CA ILE A 83 -25.57 -2.64 9.02
C ILE A 83 -26.44 -1.40 8.94
N PHE A 84 -26.57 -0.83 7.75
CA PHE A 84 -27.34 0.38 7.49
C PHE A 84 -28.55 0.04 6.65
N ILE A 85 -29.71 0.50 7.08
CA ILE A 85 -31.00 0.30 6.41
C ILE A 85 -31.48 1.66 5.92
N SER A 86 -31.92 1.73 4.66
CA SER A 86 -32.64 2.89 4.17
C SER A 86 -34.01 2.49 3.67
N GLU A 87 -35.05 2.97 4.34
CA GLU A 87 -36.45 2.77 3.91
C GLU A 87 -36.72 3.46 2.58
N LYS A 88 -36.16 4.65 2.38
CA LYS A 88 -36.28 5.44 1.14
C LYS A 88 -35.72 4.72 -0.08
N HIS A 89 -34.62 4.01 0.10
CA HIS A 89 -33.95 3.27 -0.97
C HIS A 89 -34.33 1.79 -1.01
N GLU A 90 -35.12 1.32 -0.04
CA GLU A 90 -35.46 -0.09 0.17
C GLU A 90 -34.20 -0.99 0.14
N LEU A 91 -33.12 -0.53 0.78
CA LEU A 91 -31.79 -1.14 0.67
C LEU A 91 -31.16 -1.40 2.04
N VAL A 92 -30.50 -2.55 2.16
CA VAL A 92 -29.61 -2.88 3.27
C VAL A 92 -28.16 -2.81 2.79
N LEU A 93 -27.32 -2.10 3.53
CA LEU A 93 -25.89 -1.98 3.32
C LEU A 93 -25.13 -2.53 4.51
N GLN A 94 -24.18 -3.42 4.28
CA GLN A 94 -23.16 -3.78 5.25
C GLN A 94 -21.92 -2.94 4.98
N LEU A 95 -21.53 -2.12 5.94
CA LEU A 95 -20.29 -1.35 5.90
C LEU A 95 -19.24 -2.05 6.76
N LYS A 96 -18.05 -2.26 6.20
CA LYS A 96 -16.83 -2.65 6.92
C LYS A 96 -15.77 -1.56 6.72
N LEU A 97 -15.15 -1.11 7.79
CA LEU A 97 -14.06 -0.13 7.76
C LEU A 97 -12.85 -0.72 8.46
N PHE A 98 -11.72 -0.77 7.77
CA PHE A 98 -10.44 -1.24 8.31
C PHE A 98 -9.47 -0.05 8.43
N LEU A 99 -8.83 0.09 9.58
CA LEU A 99 -7.79 1.08 9.84
C LEU A 99 -6.44 0.37 9.90
N PHE A 100 -5.47 0.86 9.13
CA PHE A 100 -4.13 0.29 9.05
C PHE A 100 -3.07 1.18 9.72
N PRO A 101 -1.96 0.59 10.21
CA PRO A 101 -0.84 1.37 10.74
C PRO A 101 -0.26 2.35 9.71
N THR A 102 -0.15 1.91 8.45
CA THR A 102 0.41 2.68 7.34
C THR A 102 -0.52 2.73 6.13
N GLN A 103 -0.37 3.76 5.29
CA GLN A 103 -1.16 3.87 4.06
C GLN A 103 -0.82 2.77 3.04
N ILE A 104 0.42 2.27 3.04
CA ILE A 104 0.82 1.24 2.09
C ILE A 104 0.21 -0.12 2.43
N GLN A 105 0.06 -0.44 3.73
CA GLN A 105 -0.68 -1.62 4.16
C GLN A 105 -2.17 -1.53 3.77
N ALA A 106 -2.80 -0.36 3.99
CA ALA A 106 -4.17 -0.11 3.52
C ALA A 106 -4.30 -0.27 2.00
N PHE A 107 -3.34 0.27 1.24
CA PHE A 107 -3.31 0.11 -0.22
C PHE A 107 -3.15 -1.37 -0.62
N GLY A 108 -2.27 -2.13 0.03
CA GLY A 108 -2.08 -3.55 -0.23
C GLY A 108 -3.34 -4.37 0.01
N PHE A 109 -3.97 -4.16 1.17
CA PHE A 109 -5.25 -4.79 1.49
C PHE A 109 -6.35 -4.44 0.46
N TYR A 110 -6.45 -3.17 0.08
CA TYR A 110 -7.36 -2.74 -0.99
C TYR A 110 -7.04 -3.39 -2.35
N ALA A 111 -5.75 -3.49 -2.70
CA ALA A 111 -5.32 -3.94 -4.02
C ALA A 111 -5.24 -5.46 -4.16
N TYR A 112 -5.40 -6.23 -3.07
CA TYR A 112 -5.22 -7.68 -3.05
C TYR A 112 -6.08 -8.40 -4.10
N ASP A 113 -7.40 -8.21 -4.06
CA ASP A 113 -8.35 -8.81 -5.02
C ASP A 113 -8.58 -7.96 -6.28
N LYS A 114 -7.99 -6.77 -6.34
CA LYS A 114 -8.20 -5.84 -7.45
C LYS A 114 -7.73 -6.47 -8.77
N SER A 115 -8.61 -6.45 -9.78
CA SER A 115 -8.27 -6.77 -11.18
C SER A 115 -8.35 -5.50 -12.03
N PRO A 116 -7.44 -5.32 -13.02
CA PRO A 116 -7.54 -4.24 -14.01
C PRO A 116 -8.85 -4.22 -14.80
N SER A 117 -9.57 -5.36 -14.87
CA SER A 117 -10.84 -5.48 -15.61
C SER A 117 -12.08 -5.01 -14.84
N LEU A 118 -11.92 -4.58 -13.58
CA LEU A 118 -13.03 -4.10 -12.75
C LEU A 118 -13.43 -2.67 -13.14
N GLU A 119 -14.61 -2.25 -12.69
CA GLU A 119 -15.05 -0.87 -12.82
C GLU A 119 -14.47 -0.02 -11.68
N PHE A 120 -13.81 1.07 -12.02
CA PHE A 120 -13.18 1.99 -11.07
C PHE A 120 -13.93 3.31 -10.96
N TYR A 121 -13.90 3.90 -9.77
CA TYR A 121 -14.63 5.13 -9.45
C TYR A 121 -13.78 6.09 -8.60
N ASP A 122 -14.02 7.38 -8.80
CA ASP A 122 -13.45 8.46 -7.98
C ASP A 122 -14.27 8.64 -6.68
N VAL A 123 -13.99 7.77 -5.72
CA VAL A 123 -14.49 7.81 -4.34
C VAL A 123 -13.29 7.51 -3.44
N GLY A 124 -13.08 8.34 -2.41
CA GLY A 124 -11.84 8.30 -1.63
C GLY A 124 -10.63 8.70 -2.48
N PHE A 125 -9.60 7.86 -2.53
CA PHE A 125 -8.51 7.97 -3.51
C PHE A 125 -8.72 7.06 -4.73
N GLN A 126 -9.36 5.92 -4.51
CA GLN A 126 -9.79 5.03 -5.59
C GLN A 126 -10.83 4.06 -5.03
N ALA A 127 -11.86 3.77 -5.81
CA ALA A 127 -12.79 2.69 -5.53
C ALA A 127 -12.91 1.74 -6.71
N TYR A 128 -13.24 0.48 -6.45
CA TYR A 128 -13.66 -0.46 -7.49
C TYR A 128 -14.90 -1.22 -7.07
N LEU A 129 -15.67 -1.66 -8.06
CA LEU A 129 -16.82 -2.53 -7.88
C LEU A 129 -16.46 -3.98 -8.24
N ALA A 130 -16.75 -4.91 -7.34
CA ALA A 130 -16.61 -6.35 -7.56
C ALA A 130 -17.90 -7.05 -7.13
N GLY A 131 -18.76 -7.38 -8.10
CA GLY A 131 -20.08 -7.94 -7.82
C GLY A 131 -20.93 -6.97 -7.00
N ARG A 132 -21.37 -7.39 -5.81
CA ARG A 132 -22.20 -6.61 -4.88
C ARG A 132 -21.40 -5.85 -3.81
N ARG A 133 -20.09 -5.69 -4.02
CA ARG A 133 -19.15 -5.03 -3.09
C ARG A 133 -18.46 -3.87 -3.79
N ILE A 134 -18.47 -2.70 -3.15
CA ILE A 134 -17.53 -1.61 -3.47
C ILE A 134 -16.42 -1.60 -2.43
N SER A 135 -15.18 -1.64 -2.91
CA SER A 135 -13.99 -1.45 -2.08
C SER A 135 -13.41 -0.07 -2.35
N VAL A 136 -13.10 0.69 -1.31
CA VAL A 136 -12.58 2.04 -1.40
C VAL A 136 -11.32 2.18 -0.56
N TRP A 137 -10.27 2.73 -1.16
CA TRP A 137 -9.06 3.12 -0.45
C TRP A 137 -9.06 4.62 -0.13
N TYR A 138 -8.77 4.96 1.12
CA TYR A 138 -8.69 6.34 1.59
C TYR A 138 -7.60 6.48 2.67
N GLY A 139 -6.36 6.64 2.23
CA GLY A 139 -5.21 6.81 3.13
C GLY A 139 -4.93 5.55 3.94
N LYS A 140 -5.08 5.64 5.27
CA LYS A 140 -4.96 4.49 6.18
C LYS A 140 -6.24 3.67 6.30
N PHE A 141 -7.32 4.09 5.64
CA PHE A 141 -8.60 3.43 5.71
C PHE A 141 -8.86 2.61 4.45
N VAL A 142 -9.45 1.42 4.63
CA VAL A 142 -10.14 0.68 3.58
C VAL A 142 -11.59 0.50 3.98
N LEU A 143 -12.49 1.00 3.14
CA LEU A 143 -13.92 0.90 3.31
C LEU A 143 -14.47 -0.13 2.32
N GLN A 144 -15.23 -1.10 2.81
CA GLN A 144 -16.00 -2.02 1.98
C GLN A 144 -17.48 -1.79 2.27
N VAL A 145 -18.26 -1.57 1.22
CA VAL A 145 -19.72 -1.51 1.32
C VAL A 145 -20.27 -2.65 0.48
N GLU A 146 -21.08 -3.48 1.10
CA GLU A 146 -21.72 -4.65 0.51
C GLU A 146 -23.22 -4.52 0.64
N SER A 147 -23.96 -5.14 -0.25
CA SER A 147 -25.41 -5.17 -0.15
C SER A 147 -25.96 -6.52 -0.60
N PRO A 148 -26.86 -7.14 0.17
CA PRO A 148 -27.46 -8.42 -0.22
C PRO A 148 -28.48 -8.25 -1.35
N ASP A 149 -29.03 -7.05 -1.51
CA ASP A 149 -30.08 -6.75 -2.47
C ASP A 149 -29.54 -6.76 -3.91
N THR A 150 -30.43 -6.65 -4.91
CA THR A 150 -30.06 -6.55 -6.34
C THR A 150 -30.94 -5.52 -7.05
N LEU A 151 -30.90 -4.29 -6.54
CA LEU A 151 -31.67 -3.18 -7.09
C LEU A 151 -30.95 -2.52 -8.27
N LYS A 152 -31.72 -1.99 -9.23
CA LYS A 152 -31.19 -1.37 -10.46
C LYS A 152 -30.17 -0.26 -10.18
N ASP A 153 -30.40 0.55 -9.15
CA ASP A 153 -29.55 1.70 -8.78
C ASP A 153 -28.61 1.43 -7.60
N GLN A 154 -28.51 0.17 -7.16
CA GLN A 154 -27.77 -0.24 -5.96
C GLN A 154 -26.32 0.27 -5.96
N HIS A 155 -25.57 0.06 -7.05
CA HIS A 155 -24.16 0.48 -7.11
C HIS A 155 -23.99 2.00 -7.04
N LYS A 156 -24.95 2.76 -7.56
CA LYS A 156 -24.94 4.23 -7.45
C LYS A 156 -25.16 4.64 -5.99
N ILE A 157 -26.16 4.07 -5.34
CA ILE A 157 -26.48 4.34 -3.93
C ILE A 157 -25.30 3.96 -3.03
N MET A 158 -24.67 2.80 -3.25
CA MET A 158 -23.47 2.36 -2.51
C MET A 158 -22.29 3.34 -2.67
N ARG A 159 -22.07 3.88 -3.87
CA ARG A 159 -21.02 4.89 -4.11
C ARG A 159 -21.31 6.19 -3.39
N GLU A 160 -22.55 6.66 -3.43
CA GLU A 160 -22.98 7.89 -2.75
C GLU A 160 -22.86 7.72 -1.23
N PHE A 161 -23.32 6.60 -0.70
CA PHE A 161 -23.16 6.24 0.71
C PHE A 161 -21.69 6.19 1.13
N ALA A 162 -20.83 5.49 0.36
CA ALA A 162 -19.40 5.42 0.66
C ALA A 162 -18.74 6.81 0.65
N ARG A 163 -19.06 7.65 -0.33
CA ARG A 163 -18.55 9.03 -0.40
C ARG A 163 -18.99 9.86 0.80
N ASP A 164 -20.28 9.80 1.15
CA ASP A 164 -20.83 10.54 2.27
C ASP A 164 -20.19 10.07 3.59
N PHE A 165 -20.01 8.77 3.77
CA PHE A 165 -19.39 8.21 4.98
C PHE A 165 -17.93 8.65 5.10
N LEU A 166 -17.17 8.63 4.00
CA LEU A 166 -15.77 9.09 3.99
C LEU A 166 -15.63 10.59 4.32
N ASN A 167 -16.65 11.41 4.06
CA ASN A 167 -16.63 12.83 4.43
C ASN A 167 -16.72 13.05 5.95
N GLU A 168 -17.19 12.06 6.70
CA GLU A 168 -17.22 12.10 8.17
C GLU A 168 -15.88 11.64 8.77
N LEU A 169 -15.01 11.03 7.95
CA LEU A 169 -13.67 10.62 8.33
C LEU A 169 -12.66 11.78 8.18
N PRO A 170 -11.54 11.72 8.91
CA PRO A 170 -10.50 12.74 8.83
C PRO A 170 -9.90 12.82 7.43
N ARG A 171 -9.54 14.04 7.01
CA ARG A 171 -8.92 14.25 5.70
C ARG A 171 -7.59 13.51 5.61
N GLN A 172 -7.48 12.64 4.61
CA GLN A 172 -6.24 11.93 4.31
C GLN A 172 -5.51 12.59 3.13
N LYS A 173 -4.20 12.36 3.03
CA LYS A 173 -3.40 12.64 1.82
C LYS A 173 -2.98 11.33 1.19
N GLN A 174 -3.09 11.20 -0.13
CA GLN A 174 -2.60 10.03 -0.85
C GLN A 174 -1.07 10.06 -0.86
N TYR A 175 -0.44 9.00 -0.33
CA TYR A 175 1.01 8.92 -0.28
C TYR A 175 1.52 7.49 -0.46
N THR A 176 2.04 7.20 -1.66
CA THR A 176 2.57 5.88 -2.05
C THR A 176 3.92 6.02 -2.77
N PRO A 177 4.95 6.57 -2.12
CA PRO A 177 6.15 7.10 -2.80
C PRO A 177 6.91 6.06 -3.63
N ILE A 178 6.94 4.79 -3.21
CA ILE A 178 7.62 3.72 -3.95
C ILE A 178 6.80 3.25 -5.15
N LEU A 179 5.47 3.11 -5.02
CA LEU A 179 4.60 2.78 -6.15
C LEU A 179 4.66 3.84 -7.24
N ASP A 180 4.77 5.10 -6.84
CA ASP A 180 4.88 6.23 -7.77
C ASP A 180 6.27 6.35 -8.44
N CYS A 181 7.18 5.38 -8.20
CA CYS A 181 8.43 5.21 -8.95
C CYS A 181 8.29 4.24 -10.13
N LEU A 182 7.25 3.40 -10.12
CA LEU A 182 7.01 2.46 -11.21
C LEU A 182 6.79 3.26 -12.53
N PRO A 183 7.48 2.90 -13.63
CA PRO A 183 7.33 3.57 -14.92
C PRO A 183 5.87 3.77 -15.35
N GLU A 184 5.54 4.94 -15.88
CA GLU A 184 4.17 5.19 -16.36
C GLU A 184 3.95 4.61 -17.76
N LYS A 185 4.98 4.63 -18.60
CA LYS A 185 4.87 4.23 -20.00
C LYS A 185 4.54 2.73 -20.09
N ASN A 186 3.43 2.45 -20.77
CA ASN A 186 2.88 1.10 -20.99
C ASN A 186 2.46 0.36 -19.72
N CYS A 187 2.36 1.03 -18.57
CA CYS A 187 1.78 0.43 -17.38
C CYS A 187 0.31 0.08 -17.67
N VAL A 188 -0.10 -1.14 -17.34
CA VAL A 188 -1.51 -1.55 -17.39
C VAL A 188 -2.26 -0.74 -16.34
N GLU A 189 -3.34 -0.08 -16.75
CA GLU A 189 -4.13 0.76 -15.85
C GLU A 189 -4.64 -0.07 -14.66
N HIS A 190 -4.64 0.53 -13.46
CA HIS A 190 -5.04 -0.11 -12.21
C HIS A 190 -4.25 -1.38 -11.78
N SER A 191 -3.19 -1.77 -12.48
CA SER A 191 -2.40 -2.97 -12.16
C SER A 191 -1.40 -2.82 -11.00
N ARG A 192 -1.18 -1.59 -10.50
CA ARG A 192 -0.31 -1.35 -9.34
C ARG A 192 -0.80 -2.12 -8.11
N LYS A 193 0.11 -2.87 -7.49
CA LYS A 193 -0.11 -3.68 -6.29
C LYS A 193 1.06 -3.57 -5.31
N PHE A 194 0.77 -3.93 -4.07
CA PHE A 194 1.73 -4.08 -2.99
C PHE A 194 1.50 -5.45 -2.36
N SER A 195 2.58 -6.18 -2.04
CA SER A 195 2.58 -7.40 -1.22
C SER A 195 3.46 -7.15 -0.01
N MET A 196 2.97 -7.44 1.19
CA MET A 196 3.76 -7.22 2.40
C MET A 196 4.83 -8.29 2.57
N SER A 197 4.52 -9.52 2.16
CA SER A 197 5.42 -10.67 2.28
C SER A 197 5.29 -11.58 1.07
N ARG A 198 6.27 -12.49 0.92
CA ARG A 198 6.30 -13.57 -0.08
C ARG A 198 6.33 -13.11 -1.52
N TRP A 199 7.44 -13.37 -2.20
CA TRP A 199 7.56 -13.11 -3.63
C TRP A 199 8.40 -14.20 -4.29
N LEU A 200 8.01 -14.64 -5.49
CA LEU A 200 8.74 -15.70 -6.23
C LEU A 200 8.98 -16.96 -5.38
N SER A 201 7.96 -17.34 -4.60
CA SER A 201 8.01 -18.47 -3.65
C SER A 201 9.05 -18.33 -2.52
N GLN A 202 9.50 -17.11 -2.22
CA GLN A 202 10.47 -16.81 -1.16
C GLN A 202 9.85 -15.97 -0.04
N ASP A 203 9.89 -16.49 1.19
CA ASP A 203 9.38 -15.79 2.38
C ASP A 203 10.31 -14.65 2.85
N PHE A 204 11.57 -14.61 2.39
CA PHE A 204 12.52 -13.56 2.79
C PHE A 204 12.35 -12.25 2.02
N PHE A 205 11.56 -12.25 0.94
CA PHE A 205 11.18 -11.01 0.26
C PHE A 205 9.94 -10.42 0.93
N ASN A 206 10.06 -9.15 1.29
CA ASN A 206 9.01 -8.35 1.93
C ASN A 206 8.92 -6.99 1.26
N ASN A 207 7.81 -6.27 1.47
CA ASN A 207 7.54 -4.96 0.90
C ASN A 207 7.75 -4.91 -0.62
N ILE A 208 6.95 -5.69 -1.35
CA ILE A 208 7.04 -5.81 -2.80
C ILE A 208 6.01 -4.90 -3.46
N TYR A 209 6.48 -4.05 -4.36
CA TYR A 209 5.69 -3.13 -5.15
C TYR A 209 5.79 -3.54 -6.60
N TYR A 210 4.67 -3.67 -7.30
CA TYR A 210 4.71 -4.10 -8.70
C TYR A 210 3.54 -3.57 -9.52
N ALA A 211 3.71 -3.60 -10.83
CA ALA A 211 2.66 -3.35 -11.80
C ALA A 211 2.91 -4.18 -13.07
N ASP A 212 1.84 -4.43 -13.81
CA ASP A 212 1.88 -5.14 -15.08
C ASP A 212 2.06 -4.13 -16.23
N TYR A 213 2.75 -4.55 -17.29
CA TYR A 213 3.09 -3.69 -18.41
C TYR A 213 2.79 -4.39 -19.73
N HIS A 214 2.24 -3.63 -20.67
CA HIS A 214 2.18 -4.06 -22.06
C HIS A 214 3.57 -3.96 -22.70
N THR A 215 4.02 -5.05 -23.29
CA THR A 215 5.22 -5.12 -24.11
C THR A 215 4.86 -5.46 -25.55
N PRO A 216 5.72 -5.17 -26.54
CA PRO A 216 5.50 -5.63 -27.92
C PRO A 216 5.31 -7.15 -28.01
N GLU A 217 5.93 -7.90 -27.09
CA GLU A 217 5.93 -9.36 -27.05
C GLU A 217 4.91 -9.96 -26.05
N GLY A 218 4.04 -9.15 -25.45
CA GLY A 218 3.00 -9.60 -24.52
C GLY A 218 2.90 -8.74 -23.25
N TYR A 219 3.08 -9.37 -22.10
CA TYR A 219 3.06 -8.71 -20.79
C TYR A 219 4.35 -9.00 -20.03
N SER A 220 4.79 -8.03 -19.24
CA SER A 220 5.87 -8.20 -18.27
C SER A 220 5.48 -7.51 -16.96
N ARG A 221 6.06 -7.94 -15.85
CA ARG A 221 5.82 -7.32 -14.54
C ARG A 221 7.08 -6.64 -14.04
N ILE A 222 7.00 -5.33 -13.78
CA ILE A 222 8.08 -4.59 -13.13
C ILE A 222 7.82 -4.59 -11.63
N PHE A 223 8.86 -4.85 -10.85
CA PHE A 223 8.76 -4.88 -9.39
C PHE A 223 9.91 -4.15 -8.70
N ILE A 224 9.66 -3.79 -7.44
CA ILE A 224 10.58 -3.17 -6.48
C ILE A 224 10.38 -3.91 -5.16
N ILE A 225 11.45 -4.27 -4.47
CA ILE A 225 11.48 -4.89 -3.15
C ILE A 225 12.26 -3.95 -2.25
N ASP A 226 11.59 -3.41 -1.24
CA ASP A 226 12.21 -2.55 -0.23
C ASP A 226 12.67 -3.38 0.97
N ASN A 227 13.99 -3.56 1.08
CA ASN A 227 14.60 -4.34 2.15
C ASN A 227 14.90 -3.48 3.39
N GLY A 228 14.53 -2.18 3.39
CA GLY A 228 14.77 -1.24 4.49
C GLY A 228 16.22 -0.77 4.62
N GLU A 229 17.18 -1.67 4.43
CA GLU A 229 18.62 -1.38 4.49
C GLU A 229 19.45 -2.13 3.44
N THR A 230 20.66 -1.62 3.18
CA THR A 230 21.54 -2.16 2.12
C THR A 230 22.03 -3.57 2.46
N ALA A 231 22.37 -3.85 3.71
CA ALA A 231 22.84 -5.18 4.13
C ALA A 231 21.76 -6.26 3.94
N ALA A 232 20.49 -5.94 4.23
CA ALA A 232 19.35 -6.82 4.01
C ALA A 232 19.14 -7.08 2.50
N ALA A 233 19.22 -6.03 1.67
CA ALA A 233 19.14 -6.19 0.22
C ALA A 233 20.28 -7.06 -0.35
N ASP A 234 21.52 -6.87 0.12
CA ASP A 234 22.66 -7.71 -0.26
C ASP A 234 22.41 -9.18 0.10
N SER A 235 21.99 -9.42 1.34
CA SER A 235 21.68 -10.77 1.84
C SER A 235 20.58 -11.44 1.02
N ASN A 236 19.46 -10.76 0.81
CA ASN A 236 18.30 -11.31 0.09
C ASN A 236 18.58 -11.51 -1.40
N PHE A 237 19.33 -10.60 -2.03
CA PHE A 237 19.75 -10.74 -3.42
C PHE A 237 20.60 -12.00 -3.63
N TRP A 238 21.61 -12.21 -2.77
CA TRP A 238 22.48 -13.39 -2.88
C TRP A 238 21.79 -14.68 -2.48
N LYS A 239 20.92 -14.67 -1.46
CA LYS A 239 20.08 -15.84 -1.12
C LYS A 239 19.26 -16.30 -2.33
N TYR A 240 18.61 -15.36 -3.01
CA TYR A 240 17.83 -15.68 -4.20
C TYR A 240 18.72 -16.18 -5.35
N TYR A 241 19.87 -15.56 -5.58
CA TYR A 241 20.84 -16.05 -6.57
C TYR A 241 21.27 -17.50 -6.31
N HIS A 242 21.61 -17.82 -5.05
CA HIS A 242 22.00 -19.18 -4.67
C HIS A 242 20.87 -20.18 -4.89
N PHE A 243 19.65 -19.84 -4.47
CA PHE A 243 18.46 -20.65 -4.74
C PHE A 243 18.27 -20.90 -6.25
N MET A 244 18.37 -19.86 -7.08
CA MET A 244 18.19 -20.01 -8.53
C MET A 244 19.30 -20.81 -9.18
N ARG A 245 20.55 -20.71 -8.71
CA ARG A 245 21.65 -21.53 -9.24
C ARG A 245 21.44 -23.03 -9.03
N GLU A 246 20.75 -23.40 -7.96
CA GLU A 246 20.49 -24.81 -7.62
C GLU A 246 19.22 -25.34 -8.31
N ASN A 247 18.26 -24.45 -8.61
CA ASN A 247 16.91 -24.84 -9.02
C ASN A 247 16.51 -24.40 -10.43
N ALA A 248 17.34 -23.59 -11.11
CA ALA A 248 16.99 -22.97 -12.38
C ALA A 248 18.21 -22.60 -13.24
N GLU A 249 17.95 -22.18 -14.48
CA GLU A 249 18.97 -21.65 -15.36
C GLU A 249 19.37 -20.23 -14.94
N VAL A 250 20.67 -19.97 -14.91
CA VAL A 250 21.24 -18.63 -14.72
C VAL A 250 21.91 -18.21 -16.02
N TYR A 251 21.40 -17.13 -16.61
CA TYR A 251 21.83 -16.67 -17.92
C TYR A 251 23.01 -15.71 -17.80
N ARG A 252 23.92 -15.80 -18.78
CA ARG A 252 24.83 -14.68 -19.07
C ARG A 252 24.11 -13.72 -20.03
N ASP A 253 24.02 -12.47 -19.63
CA ASP A 253 23.42 -11.41 -20.43
C ASP A 253 24.41 -10.28 -20.68
N THR A 254 24.07 -9.41 -21.63
CA THR A 254 24.83 -8.20 -22.03
C THR A 254 24.08 -6.91 -21.70
N LEU A 255 23.09 -6.99 -20.79
CA LEU A 255 22.30 -5.84 -20.34
C LEU A 255 23.21 -4.75 -19.77
N LYS A 256 22.97 -3.53 -20.22
CA LYS A 256 23.70 -2.32 -19.84
C LYS A 256 23.05 -1.66 -18.63
N ILE A 257 23.17 -2.32 -17.49
CA ILE A 257 22.62 -1.85 -16.22
C ILE A 257 23.77 -1.39 -15.31
N ALA A 258 23.65 -0.19 -14.76
CA ALA A 258 24.70 0.47 -13.96
C ALA A 258 24.80 -0.04 -12.51
N THR A 259 24.42 -1.30 -12.25
CA THR A 259 24.40 -1.88 -10.90
C THR A 259 24.51 -3.40 -10.97
N ASP A 260 24.75 -4.05 -9.83
CA ASP A 260 24.74 -5.52 -9.72
C ASP A 260 23.39 -6.06 -10.18
N TYR A 261 23.41 -7.04 -11.08
CA TYR A 261 22.21 -7.73 -11.54
C TYR A 261 22.48 -9.21 -11.83
N ILE A 262 21.40 -9.99 -11.83
CA ILE A 262 21.37 -11.39 -12.23
C ILE A 262 20.20 -11.61 -13.18
N VAL A 263 20.36 -12.54 -14.12
CA VAL A 263 19.30 -12.97 -15.04
C VAL A 263 19.08 -14.46 -14.83
N VAL A 264 17.84 -14.85 -14.55
CA VAL A 264 17.47 -16.21 -14.16
C VAL A 264 16.23 -16.69 -14.92
N GLY A 265 16.10 -18.00 -15.09
CA GLY A 265 14.89 -18.64 -15.61
C GLY A 265 13.94 -18.94 -14.47
N GLU A 266 13.10 -17.97 -14.11
CA GLU A 266 12.12 -18.14 -13.04
C GLU A 266 11.04 -19.15 -13.49
N PRO A 267 10.76 -20.23 -12.73
CA PRO A 267 9.90 -21.33 -13.20
C PRO A 267 8.49 -20.96 -13.65
N LEU A 268 7.89 -19.92 -13.04
CA LEU A 268 6.53 -19.47 -13.34
C LEU A 268 6.52 -18.27 -14.30
N TRP A 269 7.59 -17.49 -14.32
CA TRP A 269 7.66 -16.22 -15.03
C TRP A 269 8.66 -16.20 -16.20
N GLY A 270 9.39 -17.28 -16.44
CA GLY A 270 10.41 -17.34 -17.48
C GLY A 270 11.58 -16.39 -17.19
N ARG A 271 12.11 -15.75 -18.24
CA ARG A 271 13.34 -14.95 -18.14
C ARG A 271 13.09 -13.72 -17.27
N THR A 272 13.79 -13.68 -16.14
CA THR A 272 13.61 -12.68 -15.10
C THR A 272 14.94 -12.01 -14.78
N ILE A 273 14.90 -10.69 -14.58
CA ILE A 273 16.04 -9.92 -14.13
C ILE A 273 15.81 -9.38 -12.72
N LEU A 274 16.83 -9.49 -11.88
CA LEU A 274 16.93 -8.79 -10.61
C LEU A 274 18.17 -7.91 -10.64
N ALA A 275 17.99 -6.64 -10.39
CA ALA A 275 19.04 -5.67 -10.16
C ALA A 275 18.94 -5.18 -8.71
N LYS A 276 20.07 -4.81 -8.12
CA LYS A 276 20.12 -4.34 -6.73
C LYS A 276 20.87 -3.03 -6.64
N LYS A 277 20.31 -2.04 -5.94
CA LYS A 277 20.95 -0.77 -5.62
C LYS A 277 20.58 -0.33 -4.21
N ASN A 278 21.58 -0.21 -3.33
CA ASN A 278 21.40 0.09 -1.90
C ASN A 278 20.39 -0.88 -1.26
N GLN A 279 19.35 -0.38 -0.59
CA GLN A 279 18.32 -1.19 0.06
C GLN A 279 17.24 -1.76 -0.88
N ILE A 280 17.30 -1.43 -2.18
CA ILE A 280 16.29 -1.81 -3.15
C ILE A 280 16.80 -2.95 -4.03
N ILE A 281 15.98 -3.99 -4.15
CA ILE A 281 16.07 -4.96 -5.26
C ILE A 281 14.92 -4.61 -6.22
N TYR A 282 15.17 -4.57 -7.51
CA TYR A 282 14.16 -4.23 -8.50
C TYR A 282 14.39 -5.02 -9.78
N GLY A 283 13.37 -5.17 -10.61
CA GLY A 283 13.51 -6.08 -11.74
C GLY A 283 12.28 -6.17 -12.62
N ILE A 284 12.38 -7.08 -13.57
CA ILE A 284 11.32 -7.38 -14.53
C ILE A 284 11.15 -8.90 -14.62
N LEU A 285 9.92 -9.37 -14.46
CA LEU A 285 9.48 -10.74 -14.72
C LEU A 285 9.03 -10.87 -16.19
N ASP A 286 9.33 -12.02 -16.80
CA ASP A 286 9.04 -12.36 -18.21
C ASP A 286 9.49 -11.29 -19.21
N PHE A 287 10.76 -10.90 -19.15
CA PHE A 287 11.29 -9.94 -20.12
C PHE A 287 11.80 -10.64 -21.38
N ARG A 288 11.45 -10.09 -22.55
CA ARG A 288 11.77 -10.66 -23.87
C ARG A 288 12.57 -9.71 -24.77
N ASN A 289 12.51 -8.42 -24.47
CA ASN A 289 13.13 -7.36 -25.26
C ASN A 289 14.18 -6.60 -24.45
N ILE A 290 15.46 -6.81 -24.80
CA ILE A 290 16.61 -6.24 -24.09
C ILE A 290 16.52 -4.71 -24.00
N LYS A 291 16.22 -4.03 -25.12
CA LYS A 291 16.21 -2.56 -25.15
C LYS A 291 15.07 -2.00 -24.28
N TRP A 292 13.89 -2.59 -24.36
CA TRP A 292 12.77 -2.21 -23.51
C TRP A 292 13.10 -2.42 -22.03
N THR A 293 13.72 -3.55 -21.67
CA THR A 293 14.16 -3.86 -20.31
C THR A 293 15.12 -2.81 -19.76
N GLU A 294 16.17 -2.48 -20.52
CA GLU A 294 17.15 -1.45 -20.13
C GLU A 294 16.49 -0.09 -19.90
N ASP A 295 15.63 0.34 -20.84
CA ASP A 295 14.96 1.64 -20.76
C ASP A 295 14.02 1.72 -19.55
N ARG A 296 13.27 0.65 -19.24
CA ARG A 296 12.36 0.61 -18.09
C ARG A 296 13.08 0.56 -16.76
N LEU A 297 14.16 -0.23 -16.64
CA LEU A 297 14.97 -0.29 -15.42
C LEU A 297 15.69 1.04 -15.15
N GLN A 298 16.15 1.71 -16.20
CA GLN A 298 16.74 3.05 -16.08
C GLN A 298 15.71 4.08 -15.62
N GLU A 299 14.51 4.10 -16.24
CA GLU A 299 13.40 4.99 -15.83
C GLU A 299 13.02 4.78 -14.35
N LEU A 300 12.88 3.52 -13.94
CA LEU A 300 12.60 3.15 -12.56
C LEU A 300 13.69 3.64 -11.59
N LEU A 301 14.97 3.42 -11.93
CA LEU A 301 16.09 3.85 -11.10
C LEU A 301 16.14 5.39 -10.95
N GLU A 302 15.85 6.14 -12.01
CA GLU A 302 15.78 7.60 -11.95
C GLU A 302 14.58 8.06 -11.10
N GLY A 303 13.43 7.38 -11.17
CA GLY A 303 12.29 7.61 -10.28
C GLY A 303 12.66 7.45 -8.80
N LEU A 304 13.36 6.35 -8.47
CA LEU A 304 13.84 6.06 -7.13
C LEU A 304 14.84 7.11 -6.62
N LYS A 305 15.75 7.58 -7.47
CA LYS A 305 16.71 8.65 -7.13
C LYS A 305 16.02 9.99 -6.91
N LYS A 306 15.10 10.38 -7.80
CA LYS A 306 14.36 11.66 -7.72
C LYS A 306 13.59 11.79 -6.40
N ARG A 307 13.04 10.68 -5.91
CA ARG A 307 12.32 10.62 -4.62
C ARG A 307 13.23 10.38 -3.41
N LYS A 308 14.55 10.35 -3.61
CA LYS A 308 15.56 10.10 -2.56
C LYS A 308 15.37 8.77 -1.82
N ILE A 309 14.73 7.80 -2.47
CA ILE A 309 14.65 6.43 -1.95
C ILE A 309 16.03 5.79 -2.09
N VAL A 310 16.65 5.94 -3.25
CA VAL A 310 18.03 5.50 -3.50
C VAL A 310 18.94 6.72 -3.57
N LYS A 311 20.14 6.64 -2.97
CA LYS A 311 21.13 7.73 -3.03
C LYS A 311 21.59 7.95 -4.48
N PRO A 312 21.78 9.21 -4.92
CA PRO A 312 22.50 9.47 -6.15
C PRO A 312 23.92 8.90 -5.97
N GLY A 313 24.25 7.92 -6.82
CA GLY A 313 25.55 7.25 -6.81
C GLY A 313 26.61 8.01 -7.57
#